data_AF-A0A4Y2A9H6-F1
#
_entry.id   AF-A0A4Y2A9H6-F1
#
_cell.length_a   1.000
_cell.length_b   1.000
_cell.length_c   1.000
_cell.angle_alpha   90.00
_cell.angle_beta   90.00
_cell.angle_gamma   90.00
#
_symmetry.space_group_name_H-M   'P 1'
#
loop_
_entity.id
_entity.type
_entity.pdbx_description
1 polymer ?
#
loop_
_entity_poly.entity_id
_entity_poly.type
_entity_poly.pdbx_seq_one_letter_code
_entity_poly.pdbx_strand_id
1 'polypeptide(L)'
;MRSIFSAVILCFLCFLVSGQYHLPEPENVDKYYDCWTYVNCVLGEPGFRKFEDCVSVLPKEEFEASVKYVNDNFFKYQTKTVPQMFEEYCTYKGDKRKEVFTKTWGGGLYFRKHICNMPDKQDECARLYQSFGCIFHYLDQLNEQNKCTIS
;
A
#
# COMPACT_ATOMS: atom_id res chain seq x y z
N MET A 1 -42.36 -5.38 27.43
CA MET A 1 -40.99 -4.82 27.38
C MET A 1 -40.03 -5.84 26.78
N ARG A 2 -39.98 -5.94 25.45
CA ARG A 2 -39.15 -6.89 24.70
C ARG A 2 -38.94 -6.33 23.29
N SER A 3 -38.19 -5.24 23.15
CA SER A 3 -37.87 -4.70 21.82
C SER A 3 -36.74 -3.65 21.80
N ILE A 4 -36.35 -3.09 22.95
CA ILE A 4 -35.37 -1.98 22.95
C ILE A 4 -33.91 -2.51 23.01
N PHE A 5 -33.67 -3.61 23.72
CA PHE A 5 -32.32 -4.16 23.88
C PHE A 5 -31.74 -4.79 22.60
N SER A 6 -32.58 -5.19 21.63
CA SER A 6 -32.09 -5.86 20.42
C SER A 6 -31.53 -4.89 19.38
N ALA A 7 -32.04 -3.65 19.32
CA ALA A 7 -31.60 -2.67 18.33
C ALA A 7 -30.25 -2.02 18.70
N VAL A 8 -29.99 -1.84 19.99
CA VAL A 8 -28.75 -1.22 20.48
C VAL A 8 -27.54 -2.12 20.24
N ILE A 9 -27.69 -3.45 20.38
CA ILE A 9 -26.60 -4.42 20.17
C ILE A 9 -26.20 -4.51 18.69
N LEU A 10 -27.16 -4.39 17.77
CA LEU A 10 -26.90 -4.38 16.32
C LEU A 10 -26.14 -3.11 15.87
N CYS A 11 -26.33 -1.97 16.53
CA CYS A 11 -25.61 -0.75 16.21
C CYS A 11 -24.13 -0.82 16.63
N PHE A 12 -23.81 -1.46 17.75
CA PHE A 12 -22.43 -1.63 18.23
C PHE A 12 -21.59 -2.58 17.35
N LEU A 13 -22.21 -3.59 16.73
CA LEU A 13 -21.50 -4.52 15.85
C LEU A 13 -21.11 -3.91 14.50
N CYS A 14 -21.82 -2.87 14.03
CA CYS A 14 -21.45 -2.12 12.83
C CYS A 14 -20.22 -1.22 13.03
N PHE A 15 -19.92 -0.80 14.26
CA PHE A 15 -18.74 0.01 14.54
C PHE A 15 -17.43 -0.80 14.63
N LEU A 16 -17.51 -2.11 14.87
CA LEU A 16 -16.33 -2.96 15.12
C LEU A 16 -15.60 -3.44 13.86
N VAL A 17 -16.14 -3.19 12.66
CA VAL A 17 -15.49 -3.53 11.38
C VAL A 17 -15.11 -2.27 10.60
N SER A 18 -14.64 -1.25 11.30
CA SER A 18 -13.84 -0.19 10.69
C SER A 18 -12.48 -0.19 11.36
N GLY A 19 -11.69 -1.24 11.09
CA GLY A 19 -10.25 -1.17 11.30
C GLY A 19 -9.74 -0.06 10.40
N GLN A 20 -9.68 1.18 10.92
CA GLN A 20 -9.02 2.28 10.23
C GLN A 20 -7.57 1.86 10.06
N TYR A 21 -7.17 1.54 8.82
CA TYR A 21 -5.78 1.25 8.51
C TYR A 21 -4.94 2.47 8.92
N HIS A 22 -4.05 2.34 9.89
CA HIS A 22 -3.12 3.42 10.17
C HIS A 22 -2.03 3.41 9.11
N LEU A 23 -2.22 4.21 8.07
CA LEU A 23 -1.22 4.33 7.01
C LEU A 23 0.04 5.00 7.56
N PRO A 24 1.23 4.51 7.19
CA PRO A 24 2.46 5.19 7.59
C PRO A 24 2.52 6.59 6.98
N GLU A 25 3.23 7.46 7.69
CA GLU A 25 3.69 8.71 7.11
C GLU A 25 4.72 8.43 6.00
N PRO A 26 4.78 9.24 4.92
CA PRO A 26 5.73 9.05 3.82
C PRO A 26 7.18 8.88 4.26
N GLU A 27 7.58 9.57 5.34
CA GLU A 27 8.93 9.56 5.89
C GLU A 27 9.22 8.31 6.74
N ASN A 28 8.20 7.55 7.11
CA ASN A 28 8.27 6.43 8.06
C ASN A 28 7.96 5.07 7.41
N VAL A 29 8.12 4.95 6.09
CA VAL A 29 7.88 3.70 5.34
C VAL A 29 8.96 2.64 5.56
N ASP A 30 10.15 3.05 6.02
CA ASP A 30 11.34 2.18 6.14
C ASP A 30 11.11 0.90 6.93
N LYS A 31 10.21 0.91 7.93
CA LYS A 31 9.90 -0.29 8.73
C LYS A 31 9.30 -1.43 7.91
N TYR A 32 8.77 -1.15 6.72
CA TYR A 32 8.17 -2.13 5.82
C TYR A 32 9.15 -2.67 4.77
N TYR A 33 10.38 -2.16 4.72
CA TYR A 33 11.37 -2.49 3.69
C TYR A 33 11.63 -4.01 3.57
N ASP A 34 11.85 -4.67 4.70
CA ASP A 34 12.18 -6.10 4.71
C ASP A 34 10.97 -6.93 4.24
N CYS A 35 9.77 -6.62 4.72
CA CYS A 35 8.56 -7.30 4.27
C CYS A 35 8.27 -7.06 2.78
N TRP A 36 8.43 -5.82 2.32
CA TRP A 36 8.23 -5.50 0.92
C TRP A 36 9.21 -6.26 0.02
N THR A 37 10.48 -6.34 0.43
CA THR A 37 11.49 -7.09 -0.30
C THR A 37 11.24 -8.58 -0.26
N TYR A 38 10.81 -9.13 0.87
CA TYR A 38 10.41 -10.53 0.99
C TYR A 38 9.25 -10.85 0.04
N VAL A 39 8.18 -10.05 0.05
CA VAL A 39 7.00 -10.25 -0.80
C VAL A 39 7.38 -10.24 -2.28
N ASN A 40 8.17 -9.27 -2.73
CA ASN A 40 8.40 -9.08 -4.15
C ASN A 40 9.58 -9.87 -4.70
N CYS A 41 10.62 -10.10 -3.89
CA CYS A 41 11.86 -10.70 -4.35
C CYS A 41 12.11 -12.12 -3.83
N VAL A 42 11.41 -12.56 -2.77
CA VAL A 42 11.53 -13.92 -2.23
C VAL A 42 10.29 -14.75 -2.56
N LEU A 43 9.09 -14.26 -2.23
CA LEU A 43 7.85 -14.93 -2.61
C LEU A 43 7.62 -14.87 -4.12
N GLY A 44 7.88 -13.71 -4.74
CA GLY A 44 7.70 -13.50 -6.18
C GLY A 44 6.23 -13.40 -6.56
N GLU A 45 5.78 -14.25 -7.49
CA GLU A 45 4.44 -14.16 -8.10
C GLU A 45 3.26 -14.16 -7.10
N PRO A 46 3.25 -14.96 -6.01
CA PRO A 46 2.22 -14.86 -4.97
C PRO A 46 2.19 -13.49 -4.30
N GLY A 47 3.35 -12.86 -4.11
CA GLY A 47 3.44 -11.51 -3.55
C GLY A 47 2.93 -10.45 -4.51
N PHE A 48 3.27 -10.59 -5.80
CA PHE A 48 2.77 -9.71 -6.85
C PHE A 48 1.24 -9.80 -7.00
N ARG A 49 0.65 -11.00 -6.98
CA ARG A 49 -0.82 -11.15 -6.99
C ARG A 49 -1.48 -10.45 -5.81
N LYS A 50 -0.89 -10.53 -4.62
CA LYS A 50 -1.41 -9.83 -3.45
C LYS A 50 -1.38 -8.31 -3.61
N PHE A 51 -0.34 -7.79 -4.26
CA PHE A 51 -0.28 -6.37 -4.63
C PHE A 51 -1.39 -6.02 -5.63
N GLU A 52 -1.55 -6.80 -6.70
CA GLU A 52 -2.61 -6.60 -7.71
C GLU A 52 -4.00 -6.58 -7.07
N ASP A 53 -4.28 -7.52 -6.18
CA ASP A 53 -5.54 -7.55 -5.43
C ASP A 53 -5.78 -6.25 -4.65
N CYS A 54 -4.74 -5.73 -3.98
CA CYS A 54 -4.86 -4.49 -3.21
C CYS A 54 -5.02 -3.24 -4.08
N VAL A 55 -4.49 -3.22 -5.30
CA VAL A 55 -4.63 -2.07 -6.22
C VAL A 55 -5.84 -2.19 -7.14
N SER A 56 -6.50 -3.36 -7.20
CA SER A 56 -7.68 -3.61 -8.04
C SER A 56 -8.89 -2.70 -7.73
N VAL A 57 -8.91 -2.08 -6.54
CA VAL A 57 -9.92 -1.09 -6.18
C VAL A 57 -9.77 0.22 -6.94
N LEU A 58 -8.58 0.51 -7.48
CA LEU A 58 -8.30 1.72 -8.24
C LEU A 58 -8.73 1.52 -9.71
N PRO A 59 -9.47 2.47 -10.30
CA PRO A 59 -9.51 2.64 -11.74
C PRO A 59 -8.11 2.67 -12.33
N LYS A 60 -7.97 2.15 -13.54
CA LYS A 60 -6.68 2.04 -14.22
C LYS A 60 -5.98 3.39 -14.31
N GLU A 61 -6.72 4.45 -14.63
CA GLU A 61 -6.19 5.80 -14.81
C GLU A 61 -5.64 6.39 -13.50
N GLU A 62 -6.29 6.10 -12.37
CA GLU A 62 -5.83 6.54 -11.03
C GLU A 62 -4.54 5.81 -10.63
N PHE A 63 -4.50 4.50 -10.89
CA PHE A 63 -3.30 3.72 -10.66
C PHE A 63 -2.13 4.20 -11.55
N GLU A 64 -2.35 4.39 -12.85
CA GLU A 64 -1.35 4.91 -13.78
C GLU A 64 -0.88 6.33 -13.40
N ALA A 65 -1.79 7.19 -12.93
CA ALA A 65 -1.44 8.51 -12.42
C ALA A 65 -0.51 8.43 -11.19
N SER A 66 -0.78 7.50 -10.27
CA SER A 66 0.08 7.29 -9.10
C SER A 66 1.49 6.82 -9.49
N VAL A 67 1.59 5.87 -10.42
CA VAL A 67 2.87 5.35 -10.94
C VAL A 67 3.64 6.45 -11.65
N LYS A 68 2.97 7.23 -12.51
CA LYS A 68 3.57 8.37 -13.20
C LYS A 68 4.10 9.42 -12.22
N TYR A 69 3.32 9.76 -11.20
CA TYR A 69 3.72 10.73 -10.19
C TYR A 69 4.98 10.31 -9.44
N VAL A 70 5.06 9.03 -9.03
CA VAL A 70 6.27 8.48 -8.40
C VAL A 70 7.46 8.54 -9.36
N ASN A 71 7.26 8.15 -10.62
CA ASN A 71 8.31 8.09 -11.62
C ASN A 71 8.89 9.48 -11.97
N ASP A 72 8.03 10.51 -12.00
CA ASP A 72 8.42 11.87 -12.36
C ASP A 72 9.07 12.64 -11.20
N ASN A 73 8.70 12.33 -9.95
CA ASN A 73 9.06 13.17 -8.80
C ASN A 73 9.97 12.48 -7.78
N PHE A 74 10.02 11.15 -7.72
CA PHE A 74 10.69 10.42 -6.62
C PHE A 74 11.75 9.45 -7.12
N PHE A 75 11.35 8.47 -7.93
CA PHE A 75 12.27 7.45 -8.45
C PHE A 75 11.92 7.08 -9.88
N LYS A 76 12.87 7.33 -10.79
CA LYS A 76 12.70 7.04 -12.20
C LYS A 76 13.08 5.59 -12.52
N TYR A 77 12.07 4.76 -12.73
CA TYR A 77 12.26 3.40 -13.23
C TYR A 77 12.70 3.43 -14.70
N GLN A 78 13.52 2.44 -15.09
CA GLN A 78 13.90 2.26 -16.49
C GLN A 78 12.84 1.48 -17.27
N THR A 79 12.06 0.69 -16.55
CA THR A 79 11.01 -0.17 -17.07
C THR A 79 9.70 0.58 -17.31
N LYS A 80 8.86 0.03 -18.18
CA LYS A 80 7.62 0.69 -18.66
C LYS A 80 6.35 0.08 -18.11
N THR A 81 6.41 -1.12 -17.54
CA THR A 81 5.24 -1.80 -16.98
C THR A 81 5.45 -2.08 -15.50
N VAL A 82 4.36 -2.12 -14.75
CA VAL A 82 4.40 -2.37 -13.31
C VAL A 82 5.08 -3.71 -12.97
N PRO A 83 4.76 -4.85 -13.61
CA PRO A 83 5.50 -6.09 -13.39
C PRO A 83 7.02 -5.94 -13.57
N GLN A 84 7.44 -5.23 -14.62
CA GLN A 84 8.86 -4.98 -14.86
C GLN A 84 9.49 -4.05 -13.81
N MET A 85 8.74 -3.12 -13.22
CA MET A 85 9.23 -2.29 -12.11
C MET A 85 9.54 -3.12 -10.86
N PHE A 86 8.76 -4.17 -10.60
CA PHE A 86 9.05 -5.13 -9.53
C PHE A 86 10.30 -5.97 -9.80
N GLU A 87 10.42 -6.48 -11.03
CA GLU A 87 11.63 -7.19 -11.47
C GLU A 87 12.87 -6.30 -11.34
N GLU A 88 12.80 -5.06 -11.85
CA GLU A 88 13.85 -4.05 -11.74
C GLU A 88 14.21 -3.79 -10.27
N TYR A 89 13.20 -3.58 -9.42
CA TYR A 89 13.39 -3.38 -7.98
C TYR A 89 14.23 -4.50 -7.34
N CYS A 90 13.94 -5.75 -7.68
CA CYS A 90 14.64 -6.91 -7.12
C CYS A 90 16.09 -7.05 -7.61
N THR A 91 16.48 -6.41 -8.72
CA THR A 91 17.87 -6.37 -9.18
C THR A 91 18.78 -5.47 -8.34
N TYR A 92 18.22 -4.41 -7.73
CA TYR A 92 18.98 -3.54 -6.83
C TYR A 92 19.41 -4.29 -5.57
N LYS A 93 20.49 -3.86 -4.91
CA LYS A 93 21.02 -4.46 -3.67
C LYS A 93 21.40 -3.40 -2.64
N GLY A 94 21.47 -3.80 -1.37
CA GLY A 94 21.91 -2.94 -0.26
C GLY A 94 21.17 -1.61 -0.17
N ASP A 95 21.91 -0.55 0.10
CA ASP A 95 21.36 0.81 0.25
C ASP A 95 20.58 1.27 -0.97
N LYS A 96 20.96 0.84 -2.17
CA LYS A 96 20.24 1.23 -3.39
C LYS A 96 18.82 0.69 -3.40
N ARG A 97 18.63 -0.59 -3.03
CA ARG A 97 17.30 -1.20 -2.97
C ARG A 97 16.44 -0.49 -1.93
N LYS A 98 17.01 -0.21 -0.76
CA LYS A 98 16.32 0.54 0.29
C LYS A 98 15.92 1.95 -0.17
N GLU A 99 16.82 2.67 -0.84
CA GLU A 99 16.52 3.98 -1.43
C GLU A 99 15.36 3.92 -2.42
N VAL A 100 15.35 2.93 -3.34
CA VAL A 100 14.26 2.74 -4.30
C VAL A 100 12.95 2.47 -3.57
N PHE A 101 12.96 1.58 -2.58
CA PHE A 101 11.80 1.29 -1.75
C PHE A 101 11.23 2.56 -1.09
N THR A 102 12.06 3.30 -0.35
CA THR A 102 11.64 4.49 0.40
C THR A 102 11.11 5.56 -0.55
N LYS A 103 11.76 5.78 -1.70
CA LYS A 103 11.31 6.76 -2.70
C LYS A 103 9.99 6.37 -3.35
N THR A 104 9.83 5.10 -3.72
CA THR A 104 8.59 4.62 -4.36
C THR A 104 7.40 4.68 -3.40
N TRP A 105 7.54 4.14 -2.19
CA TRP A 105 6.45 4.11 -1.21
C TRP A 105 6.18 5.47 -0.59
N GLY A 106 7.24 6.22 -0.24
CA GLY A 106 7.12 7.60 0.20
C GLY A 106 6.43 8.46 -0.87
N GLY A 107 6.86 8.35 -2.12
CA GLY A 107 6.25 9.05 -3.26
C GLY A 107 4.77 8.71 -3.46
N GLY A 108 4.40 7.42 -3.35
CA GLY A 108 3.01 6.99 -3.43
C GLY A 108 2.14 7.56 -2.30
N LEU A 109 2.66 7.60 -1.07
CA LEU A 109 1.96 8.21 0.06
C LEU A 109 1.87 9.74 -0.06
N TYR A 110 2.89 10.39 -0.64
CA TYR A 110 2.82 11.81 -1.01
C TYR A 110 1.74 12.08 -2.06
N PHE A 111 1.65 11.24 -3.10
CA PHE A 111 0.59 11.32 -4.10
C PHE A 111 -0.79 11.23 -3.45
N ARG A 112 -1.00 10.22 -2.57
CA ARG A 112 -2.24 10.09 -1.80
C ARG A 112 -2.55 11.35 -1.01
N LYS A 113 -1.59 11.88 -0.24
CA LYS A 113 -1.79 13.12 0.53
C LYS A 113 -2.19 14.28 -0.38
N HIS A 114 -1.55 14.42 -1.54
CA HIS A 114 -1.87 15.43 -2.53
C HIS A 114 -3.31 15.32 -3.04
N ILE A 115 -3.73 14.13 -3.46
CA ILE A 115 -5.09 13.85 -3.92
C ILE A 115 -6.12 14.08 -2.80
N CYS A 116 -5.84 13.64 -1.58
CA CYS A 116 -6.75 13.81 -0.44
C CYS A 116 -6.97 15.28 -0.03
N ASN A 117 -6.04 16.17 -0.38
CA ASN A 117 -6.18 17.61 -0.15
C ASN A 117 -7.04 18.31 -1.23
N MET A 118 -7.46 17.59 -2.29
CA MET A 118 -8.33 18.14 -3.33
C MET A 118 -9.80 17.88 -2.99
N PRO A 119 -10.66 18.91 -2.87
CA PRO A 119 -12.06 18.75 -2.49
C PRO A 119 -12.90 17.89 -3.46
N ASP A 120 -12.53 17.86 -4.74
CA ASP A 120 -13.22 17.14 -5.82
C ASP A 120 -12.71 15.69 -6.00
N LYS A 121 -11.72 15.26 -5.22
CA LYS A 121 -11.08 13.94 -5.34
C LYS A 121 -11.28 13.03 -4.13
N GLN A 122 -12.31 13.27 -3.32
CA GLN A 122 -12.53 12.52 -2.08
C GLN A 122 -12.75 11.02 -2.32
N ASP A 123 -13.43 10.65 -3.42
CA ASP A 123 -13.63 9.24 -3.78
C ASP A 123 -12.32 8.55 -4.19
N GLU A 124 -11.46 9.24 -4.96
CA GLU A 124 -10.13 8.76 -5.33
C GLU A 124 -9.25 8.63 -4.09
N CYS A 125 -9.28 9.62 -3.19
CA CYS A 125 -8.60 9.56 -1.90
C CYS A 125 -9.04 8.34 -1.07
N ALA A 126 -10.34 8.04 -1.02
CA ALA A 126 -10.86 6.87 -0.29
C ALA A 126 -10.35 5.55 -0.89
N ARG A 127 -10.34 5.41 -2.22
CA ARG A 127 -9.79 4.22 -2.89
C ARG A 127 -8.29 4.09 -2.69
N LEU A 128 -7.52 5.18 -2.78
CA LEU A 128 -6.10 5.18 -2.48
C LEU A 128 -5.85 4.77 -1.03
N TYR A 129 -6.64 5.29 -0.09
CA TYR A 129 -6.55 4.89 1.32
C TYR A 129 -6.78 3.39 1.49
N GLN A 130 -7.82 2.85 0.86
CA GLN A 130 -8.12 1.42 0.90
C GLN A 130 -6.99 0.57 0.27
N SER A 131 -6.45 1.01 -0.86
CA SER A 131 -5.38 0.32 -1.56
C SER A 131 -4.09 0.27 -0.73
N PHE A 132 -3.62 1.43 -0.26
CA PHE A 132 -2.46 1.48 0.64
C PHE A 132 -2.72 0.72 1.94
N GLY A 133 -3.94 0.78 2.48
CA GLY A 133 -4.32 0.10 3.71
C GLY A 133 -4.21 -1.41 3.57
N CYS A 134 -4.71 -1.96 2.46
CA CYS A 134 -4.58 -3.37 2.12
C CYS A 134 -3.11 -3.81 2.06
N ILE A 135 -2.24 -3.01 1.42
CA ILE A 135 -0.82 -3.34 1.25
C ILE A 135 -0.10 -3.30 2.59
N PHE A 136 -0.16 -2.19 3.32
CA PHE A 136 0.58 -2.06 4.57
C PHE A 136 0.07 -3.01 5.65
N HIS A 137 -1.24 -3.28 5.70
CA HIS A 137 -1.77 -4.29 6.60
C HIS A 137 -1.23 -5.69 6.28
N TYR A 138 -1.14 -6.06 5.00
CA TYR A 138 -0.54 -7.33 4.61
C TYR A 138 0.94 -7.42 5.02
N LEU A 139 1.69 -6.33 4.88
CA LEU A 139 3.09 -6.28 5.30
C LEU A 139 3.22 -6.36 6.83
N ASP A 140 2.37 -5.68 7.59
CA ASP A 140 2.32 -5.79 9.06
C ASP A 140 2.03 -7.25 9.48
N GLN A 141 1.06 -7.93 8.84
CA GLN A 141 0.77 -9.33 9.12
C GLN A 141 1.97 -10.26 8.86
N LEU A 142 2.72 -10.02 7.78
CA LEU A 142 3.93 -10.81 7.50
C LEU A 142 5.03 -10.55 8.53
N ASN A 143 5.16 -9.30 8.97
CA ASN A 143 6.12 -8.91 9.99
C ASN A 143 5.79 -9.57 11.34
N GLU A 144 4.52 -9.52 11.77
CA GLU A 144 4.02 -10.17 12.99
C GLU A 144 4.24 -11.69 12.98
N GLN A 145 4.22 -12.30 11.79
CA GLN A 145 4.50 -13.72 11.58
C GLN A 145 6.00 -14.04 11.47
N ASN A 146 6.89 -13.06 11.63
CA ASN A 146 8.34 -13.16 11.44
C ASN A 146 8.76 -13.71 10.06
N LYS A 147 7.92 -13.52 9.03
CA LYS A 147 8.18 -14.02 7.68
C LYS A 147 9.16 -13.15 6.89
N CYS A 148 9.28 -11.88 7.26
CA CYS A 148 10.02 -10.89 6.50
C CYS A 148 11.53 -10.90 6.72
N THR A 149 12.05 -11.78 7.58
CA THR A 149 13.49 -11.83 7.89
C THR A 149 14.26 -12.31 6.67
N ILE A 150 14.96 -11.38 6.00
CA ILE A 150 15.80 -11.68 4.83
C ILE A 150 17.18 -12.06 5.36
N SER A 151 17.46 -13.37 5.39
CA SER A 151 18.78 -13.92 5.75
C SER A 151 19.83 -13.64 4.68
#